data_AF-A0A6C0KP12-F1
#
_entry.id   AF-A0A6C0KP12-F1
#
_cell.length_a   1.000
_cell.length_b   1.000
_cell.length_c   1.000
_cell.angle_alpha   90.00
_cell.angle_beta   90.00
_cell.angle_gamma   90.00
#
_symmetry.space_group_name_H-M   'P 1'
#
loop_
_entity.id
_entity.type
_entity.pdbx_description
1 polymer ?
#
loop_
_entity_poly.entity_id
_entity_poly.type
_entity_poly.pdbx_seq_one_letter_code
_entity_poly.pdbx_strand_id
1 'polypeptide(L)'
;MSPSNWGPPTWDFIHTICAKIKPESFSVIGPSLISYLMKISTNLPCPECSNHSRLFWNNVSISNIKTNLDLINLMFVFHQKVNKRNNKLPYKYENLQIYESKNLINTYNNFMRNFNTKGNMKLMTDSFQRNLMMTSLKRWLMSNINHFII
;
A
#
# COMPACT_ATOMS: atom_id res chain seq x y z
N MET A 1 -6.38 -12.38 12.55
CA MET A 1 -6.99 -12.30 11.21
C MET A 1 -6.05 -12.96 10.23
N SER A 2 -6.55 -13.82 9.34
CA SER A 2 -5.69 -14.45 8.33
C SER A 2 -5.20 -13.41 7.30
N PRO A 3 -3.91 -13.45 6.89
CA PRO A 3 -3.39 -12.66 5.76
C PRO A 3 -4.20 -12.79 4.46
N SER A 4 -4.93 -13.88 4.27
CA SER A 4 -5.81 -14.08 3.10
C SER A 4 -6.95 -13.05 3.01
N ASN A 5 -7.38 -12.48 4.13
CA ASN A 5 -8.56 -11.60 4.16
C ASN A 5 -8.18 -10.13 3.92
N TRP A 6 -7.09 -9.66 4.53
CA TRP A 6 -6.65 -8.27 4.42
C TRP A 6 -5.56 -8.07 3.38
N GLY A 7 -4.79 -9.11 3.05
CA GLY A 7 -3.65 -9.04 2.13
C GLY A 7 -4.04 -8.64 0.71
N PRO A 8 -4.95 -9.36 0.03
CA PRO A 8 -5.35 -9.03 -1.33
C PRO A 8 -5.96 -7.62 -1.47
N PRO A 9 -6.91 -7.17 -0.61
CA PRO A 9 -7.41 -5.80 -0.67
C PRO A 9 -6.32 -4.73 -0.45
N THR A 10 -5.34 -5.00 0.41
CA THR A 10 -4.22 -4.08 0.67
C THR A 10 -3.32 -3.94 -0.54
N TRP A 11 -2.91 -5.06 -1.14
CA TRP A 11 -2.10 -5.03 -2.36
C TRP A 11 -2.84 -4.37 -3.51
N ASP A 12 -4.13 -4.65 -3.64
CA ASP A 12 -4.94 -4.07 -4.70
C ASP A 12 -4.99 -2.54 -4.61
N PHE A 13 -5.22 -2.01 -3.42
CA PHE A 13 -5.17 -0.58 -3.17
C PHE A 13 -3.77 0.01 -3.40
N ILE A 14 -2.70 -0.61 -2.89
CA ILE A 14 -1.32 -0.12 -3.05
C ILE A 14 -0.94 0.00 -4.53
N HIS A 15 -1.19 -1.03 -5.32
CA HIS A 15 -0.83 -0.99 -6.74
C HIS A 15 -1.73 -0.03 -7.53
N THR A 16 -3.03 0.02 -7.20
CA THR A 16 -3.96 0.97 -7.84
C THR A 16 -3.58 2.42 -7.55
N ILE A 17 -3.31 2.79 -6.29
CA ILE A 17 -3.02 4.19 -5.96
C ILE A 17 -1.73 4.69 -6.63
N CYS A 18 -0.71 3.84 -6.79
CA CYS A 18 0.48 4.16 -7.56
C CYS A 18 0.14 4.34 -9.05
N ALA A 19 -0.56 3.38 -9.65
CA ALA A 19 -0.92 3.42 -11.07
C ALA A 19 -1.80 4.64 -11.43
N LYS A 20 -2.60 5.14 -10.49
CA LYS A 20 -3.53 6.25 -10.72
C LYS A 20 -2.94 7.65 -10.57
N ILE A 21 -1.68 7.80 -10.16
CA ILE A 21 -1.06 9.13 -10.07
C ILE A 21 -0.96 9.74 -11.47
N LYS A 22 -1.46 10.96 -11.64
CA LYS A 22 -1.27 11.71 -12.89
C LYS A 22 0.22 11.97 -13.12
N PRO A 23 0.76 11.83 -14.34
CA PRO A 23 2.19 11.96 -14.62
C PRO A 23 2.83 13.24 -14.04
N GLU A 24 2.13 14.37 -14.13
CA GLU A 24 2.55 15.69 -13.66
C GLU A 24 2.46 15.87 -12.14
N SER A 25 1.73 14.99 -11.44
CA SER A 25 1.45 15.14 -10.01
C SER A 25 2.46 14.45 -9.11
N PHE A 26 3.35 13.62 -9.66
CA PHE A 26 4.26 12.82 -8.84
C PHE A 26 5.19 13.67 -7.96
N SER A 27 5.74 14.76 -8.49
CA SER A 27 6.60 15.66 -7.73
C SER A 27 5.89 16.31 -6.53
N VAL A 28 4.56 16.45 -6.61
CA VAL A 28 3.72 17.07 -5.57
C VAL A 28 3.38 16.05 -4.49
N ILE A 29 2.83 14.89 -4.88
CA ILE A 29 2.23 13.94 -3.92
C ILE A 29 3.12 12.71 -3.63
N GLY A 30 4.07 12.39 -4.51
CA GLY A 30 4.89 11.17 -4.45
C GLY A 30 5.60 10.96 -3.11
N PRO A 31 6.35 11.95 -2.57
CA PRO A 31 7.02 11.81 -1.28
C PRO A 31 6.05 11.50 -0.13
N SER A 32 4.90 12.19 -0.10
CA SER A 32 3.88 11.96 0.92
C SER A 32 3.20 10.60 0.76
N LEU A 33 2.93 10.17 -0.47
CA LEU A 33 2.37 8.84 -0.76
C LEU A 33 3.31 7.73 -0.31
N ILE A 34 4.61 7.84 -0.58
CA ILE A 34 5.62 6.86 -0.12
C ILE A 34 5.56 6.72 1.41
N SER A 35 5.44 7.83 2.15
CA SER A 35 5.26 7.80 3.61
C SER A 35 4.02 7.01 4.02
N TYR A 36 2.90 7.16 3.31
CA TYR A 36 1.69 6.37 3.57
C TYR A 36 1.85 4.89 3.22
N LEU A 37 2.50 4.55 2.10
CA LEU A 37 2.77 3.15 1.72
C LEU A 37 3.66 2.45 2.74
N MET A 38 4.67 3.15 3.25
CA MET A 38 5.49 2.69 4.38
C MET A 38 4.63 2.48 5.63
N LYS A 39 3.79 3.44 6.01
CA LYS A 39 2.92 3.33 7.20
C LYS A 39 1.94 2.17 7.08
N ILE A 40 1.30 1.97 5.92
CA ILE A 40 0.40 0.84 5.66
C ILE A 40 1.16 -0.48 5.86
N SER A 41 2.29 -0.66 5.18
CA SER A 41 3.05 -1.91 5.20
C SER A 41 3.74 -2.21 6.54
N THR A 42 4.00 -1.20 7.37
CA THR A 42 4.59 -1.38 8.70
C THR A 42 3.56 -1.48 9.83
N ASN A 43 2.28 -1.28 9.52
CA ASN A 43 1.16 -1.45 10.45
C ASN A 43 0.17 -2.53 9.97
N LEU A 44 0.64 -3.53 9.22
CA LEU A 44 -0.19 -4.66 8.78
C LEU A 44 -0.79 -5.36 10.00
N PRO A 45 -2.02 -5.91 9.91
CA PRO A 45 -2.64 -6.70 10.99
C PRO A 45 -2.02 -8.11 11.11
N CYS A 46 -0.69 -8.16 11.13
CA CYS A 46 0.20 -9.31 11.23
C CYS A 46 1.58 -8.78 11.67
N PRO A 47 2.02 -9.03 12.92
CA PRO A 47 3.29 -8.51 13.44
C PRO A 47 4.51 -8.94 12.62
N GLU A 48 4.55 -10.21 12.23
CA GLU A 48 5.63 -10.77 11.40
C GLU A 48 5.69 -10.10 10.02
N CYS A 49 4.54 -9.96 9.35
CA CYS A 49 4.42 -9.27 8.07
C CYS A 49 4.88 -7.80 8.17
N SER A 50 4.55 -7.13 9.28
CA SER A 50 4.98 -5.76 9.55
C SER A 50 6.49 -5.67 9.79
N ASN A 51 7.07 -6.61 10.53
CA ASN A 51 8.53 -6.69 10.74
C ASN A 51 9.27 -6.90 9.42
N HIS A 52 8.80 -7.85 8.63
CA HIS A 52 9.30 -8.10 7.28
C HIS A 52 9.24 -6.89 6.35
N SER A 53 8.16 -6.11 6.46
CA SER A 53 8.02 -4.86 5.71
C SER A 53 8.99 -3.79 6.19
N ARG A 54 9.20 -3.64 7.51
CA ARG A 54 10.24 -2.76 8.07
C ARG A 54 11.63 -3.10 7.52
N LEU A 55 12.00 -4.38 7.53
CA LEU A 55 13.27 -4.84 6.98
C LEU A 55 13.41 -4.52 5.49
N PHE A 56 12.33 -4.65 4.71
CA PHE A 56 12.34 -4.23 3.31
C PHE A 56 12.64 -2.73 3.18
N TRP A 57 11.87 -1.88 3.87
CA TRP A 57 12.00 -0.42 3.77
C TRP A 57 13.32 0.13 4.29
N ASN A 58 13.96 -0.53 5.26
CA ASN A 58 15.30 -0.15 5.73
C ASN A 58 16.37 -0.27 4.62
N ASN A 59 16.11 -1.06 3.58
CA ASN A 59 17.01 -1.26 2.44
C ASN A 59 16.60 -0.42 1.22
N VAL A 60 15.58 0.43 1.33
CA VAL A 60 15.08 1.26 0.22
C VAL A 60 15.65 2.67 0.32
N SER A 61 16.39 3.08 -0.71
CA SER A 61 16.83 4.46 -0.86
C SER A 61 15.69 5.31 -1.43
N ILE A 62 14.84 5.86 -0.55
CA ILE A 62 13.67 6.69 -0.93
C ILE A 62 14.09 7.88 -1.81
N SER A 63 15.29 8.41 -1.61
CA SER A 63 15.87 9.47 -2.43
C SER A 63 15.92 9.16 -3.92
N ASN A 64 15.92 7.88 -4.30
CA ASN A 64 16.05 7.42 -5.68
C ASN A 64 14.69 7.29 -6.39
N ILE A 65 13.58 7.47 -5.67
CA ILE A 65 12.23 7.37 -6.24
C ILE A 65 11.83 8.76 -6.74
N LYS A 66 11.97 9.01 -8.05
CA LYS A 66 11.78 10.34 -8.66
C LYS A 66 10.53 10.42 -9.52
N THR A 67 10.01 9.28 -9.95
CA THR A 67 8.87 9.19 -10.87
C THR A 67 7.82 8.20 -10.39
N ASN A 68 6.63 8.28 -10.99
CA ASN A 68 5.57 7.30 -10.74
C ASN A 68 6.03 5.87 -11.11
N LEU A 69 6.77 5.74 -12.20
CA LEU A 69 7.32 4.46 -12.64
C LEU A 69 8.28 3.86 -11.60
N ASP A 70 9.14 4.68 -10.98
CA ASP A 70 10.02 4.21 -9.90
C ASP A 70 9.22 3.66 -8.72
N LEU A 71 8.11 4.32 -8.37
CA LEU A 71 7.25 3.88 -7.28
C LEU A 71 6.51 2.58 -7.61
N ILE A 72 5.99 2.44 -8.82
CA ILE A 72 5.35 1.20 -9.32
C ILE A 72 6.37 0.05 -9.28
N ASN A 73 7.59 0.28 -9.80
CA ASN A 73 8.67 -0.70 -9.79
C ASN A 73 9.04 -1.13 -8.37
N LEU A 74 9.15 -0.19 -7.44
CA LEU A 74 9.44 -0.48 -6.05
C LEU A 74 8.36 -1.36 -5.43
N MET A 75 7.07 -1.02 -5.63
CA MET A 75 5.96 -1.80 -5.09
C MET A 75 5.89 -3.20 -5.72
N PHE A 76 6.22 -3.33 -7.00
CA PHE A 76 6.33 -4.62 -7.67
C PHE A 76 7.44 -5.48 -7.04
N VAL A 77 8.66 -4.95 -6.91
CA VAL A 77 9.79 -5.65 -6.26
C VAL A 77 9.45 -6.04 -4.83
N PHE A 78 8.78 -5.15 -4.09
CA PHE A 78 8.32 -5.44 -2.74
C PHE A 78 7.36 -6.62 -2.70
N HIS A 79 6.32 -6.61 -3.55
CA HIS A 79 5.34 -7.69 -3.62
C HIS A 79 5.99 -9.01 -4.06
N GLN A 80 6.94 -8.98 -5.00
CA GLN A 80 7.68 -10.18 -5.44
C GLN A 80 8.54 -10.78 -4.32
N LYS A 81 9.19 -9.95 -3.49
CA LYS A 81 9.90 -10.45 -2.29
C LYS A 81 8.94 -11.13 -1.31
N VAL A 82 7.73 -10.60 -1.12
CA VAL A 82 6.69 -11.23 -0.31
C VAL A 82 6.21 -12.54 -0.94
N ASN A 83 5.98 -12.58 -2.25
CA ASN A 83 5.60 -13.81 -2.97
C ASN A 83 6.66 -14.90 -2.83
N LYS A 84 7.93 -14.57 -3.05
CA LYS A 84 9.06 -15.50 -2.89
C LYS A 84 9.11 -16.08 -1.48
N ARG A 85 8.96 -15.26 -0.43
CA ARG A 85 8.94 -15.75 0.96
C ARG A 85 7.80 -16.74 1.22
N ASN A 86 6.65 -16.51 0.58
CA ASN A 86 5.46 -17.35 0.75
C ASN A 86 5.36 -18.48 -0.30
N ASN A 87 6.44 -18.77 -1.04
CA ASN A 87 6.46 -19.78 -2.11
C ASN A 87 5.34 -19.61 -3.15
N LYS A 88 4.95 -18.36 -3.43
CA LYS A 88 3.97 -18.03 -4.47
C LYS A 88 4.66 -17.87 -5.81
N LEU A 89 3.94 -18.19 -6.88
CA LEU A 89 4.39 -17.93 -8.24
C LEU A 89 4.69 -16.43 -8.43
N PRO A 90 5.76 -16.09 -9.15
CA PRO A 90 6.09 -14.71 -9.43
C PRO A 90 4.98 -14.06 -10.27
N TYR A 91 4.57 -12.86 -9.88
CA TYR A 91 3.66 -12.04 -10.67
C TYR A 91 4.43 -11.49 -11.88
N LYS A 92 3.80 -11.51 -13.06
CA LYS A 92 4.39 -10.96 -14.29
C LYS A 92 4.27 -9.44 -14.30
N TYR A 93 5.32 -8.77 -14.76
CA TYR A 93 5.35 -7.31 -14.77
C TYR A 93 4.30 -6.75 -15.74
N GLU A 94 4.12 -7.39 -16.90
CA GLU A 94 3.13 -7.00 -17.91
C GLU A 94 1.69 -6.93 -17.36
N ASN A 95 1.39 -7.73 -16.34
CA ASN A 95 0.06 -7.76 -15.74
C ASN A 95 -0.24 -6.54 -14.87
N LEU A 96 0.74 -5.69 -14.55
CA LEU A 96 0.53 -4.48 -13.75
C LEU A 96 -0.42 -3.48 -14.41
N GLN A 97 -0.59 -3.54 -15.73
CA GLN A 97 -1.53 -2.69 -16.47
C GLN A 97 -2.97 -2.82 -15.95
N ILE A 98 -3.33 -3.96 -15.34
CA ILE A 98 -4.66 -4.14 -14.73
C ILE A 98 -4.99 -3.02 -13.72
N TYR A 99 -4.00 -2.49 -13.00
CA TYR A 99 -4.22 -1.48 -11.96
C TYR A 99 -4.58 -0.10 -12.53
N GLU A 100 -4.22 0.17 -13.79
CA GLU A 100 -4.65 1.38 -14.51
C GLU A 100 -6.16 1.37 -14.78
N SER A 101 -6.75 0.18 -14.97
CA SER A 101 -8.18 0.01 -15.22
C SER A 101 -9.05 -0.01 -13.96
N LYS A 102 -8.44 -0.17 -12.78
CA LYS A 102 -9.19 -0.29 -11.51
C LYS A 102 -9.69 1.06 -11.04
N ASN A 103 -10.84 1.10 -10.38
CA ASN A 103 -11.33 2.32 -9.75
C ASN A 103 -10.68 2.52 -8.36
N LEU A 104 -10.03 3.68 -8.16
CA LEU A 104 -9.29 3.99 -6.93
C LEU A 104 -10.19 4.01 -5.68
N ILE A 105 -11.41 4.54 -5.81
CA ILE A 105 -12.35 4.66 -4.70
C ILE A 105 -12.78 3.26 -4.24
N ASN A 106 -13.07 2.37 -5.19
CA ASN A 106 -13.47 0.99 -4.90
C ASN A 106 -12.36 0.20 -4.22
N THR A 107 -11.12 0.29 -4.71
CA THR A 107 -9.98 -0.42 -4.11
C THR A 107 -9.67 0.13 -2.71
N TYR A 108 -9.75 1.45 -2.51
CA TYR A 108 -9.62 2.08 -1.21
C TYR A 108 -10.70 1.61 -0.21
N ASN A 109 -11.97 1.61 -0.61
CA ASN A 109 -13.07 1.16 0.25
C ASN A 109 -12.92 -0.31 0.65
N ASN A 110 -12.48 -1.17 -0.29
CA ASN A 110 -12.22 -2.57 -0.02
C ASN A 110 -11.04 -2.75 0.95
N PHE A 111 -9.95 -2.00 0.76
CA PHE A 111 -8.84 -1.95 1.71
C PHE A 111 -9.32 -1.56 3.11
N MET A 112 -10.04 -0.45 3.24
CA MET A 112 -10.49 0.08 4.53
C MET A 112 -11.38 -0.90 5.30
N ARG A 113 -12.27 -1.62 4.60
CA ARG A 113 -13.16 -2.62 5.18
C ARG A 113 -12.39 -3.81 5.78
N ASN A 114 -11.28 -4.20 5.16
CA ASN A 114 -10.56 -5.43 5.51
C ASN A 114 -9.32 -5.18 6.37
N PHE A 115 -8.74 -3.98 6.35
CA PHE A 115 -7.49 -3.68 7.04
C PHE A 115 -7.63 -3.58 8.57
N ASN A 116 -8.82 -3.21 9.05
CA ASN A 116 -9.07 -3.01 10.46
C ASN A 116 -10.37 -3.69 10.89
N THR A 117 -10.25 -4.94 11.34
CA THR A 117 -11.37 -5.65 11.95
C THR A 117 -11.21 -5.69 13.47
N LYS A 118 -12.35 -5.49 14.14
CA LYS A 118 -12.50 -5.56 15.59
C LYS A 118 -12.38 -7.03 16.01
N GLY A 119 -11.56 -7.34 17.02
CA GLY A 119 -11.66 -8.67 17.62
C GLY A 119 -10.51 -9.17 18.47
N ASN A 120 -9.33 -8.55 18.46
CA ASN A 120 -8.22 -9.03 19.28
C ASN A 120 -7.73 -7.98 20.29
N MET A 121 -8.24 -8.08 21.52
CA MET A 121 -7.89 -7.20 22.65
C MET A 121 -6.38 -7.19 22.99
N LYS A 122 -5.64 -8.26 22.64
CA LYS A 122 -4.17 -8.32 22.79
C LYS A 122 -3.39 -7.34 21.89
N LEU A 123 -4.05 -6.71 20.92
CA LEU A 123 -3.43 -5.80 19.93
C LEU A 123 -4.12 -4.43 19.91
N MET A 124 -4.62 -3.96 21.07
CA MET A 124 -5.35 -2.68 21.17
C MET A 124 -4.52 -1.49 20.70
N THR A 125 -3.25 -1.37 21.12
CA THR A 125 -2.36 -0.29 20.68
C THR A 125 -2.15 -0.32 19.17
N ASP A 126 -1.91 -1.49 18.59
CA ASP A 126 -1.74 -1.63 17.14
C ASP A 126 -3.02 -1.31 16.38
N SER A 127 -4.19 -1.65 16.94
CA SER A 127 -5.48 -1.27 16.37
C SER A 127 -5.71 0.23 16.42
N PHE A 128 -5.33 0.89 17.51
CA PHE A 128 -5.41 2.34 17.63
C PHE A 128 -4.50 3.04 16.61
N GLN A 129 -3.24 2.61 16.49
CA GLN A 129 -2.31 3.16 15.50
C GLN A 129 -2.81 2.97 14.07
N ARG A 130 -3.37 1.79 13.73
CA ARG A 130 -4.03 1.57 12.43
C ARG A 130 -5.21 2.52 12.21
N ASN A 131 -6.06 2.73 13.21
CA ASN A 131 -7.20 3.65 13.11
C ASN A 131 -6.75 5.09 12.83
N LEU A 132 -5.73 5.57 13.53
CA LEU A 132 -5.16 6.90 13.30
C LEU A 132 -4.57 7.02 11.90
N MET A 133 -3.80 6.01 11.46
CA MET A 133 -3.22 5.95 10.12
C MET A 133 -4.33 5.97 9.04
N MET A 134 -5.37 5.16 9.18
CA MET A 134 -6.49 5.09 8.24
C MET A 134 -7.26 6.40 8.16
N THR A 135 -7.48 7.07 9.29
CA THR A 135 -8.13 8.39 9.34
C THR A 135 -7.29 9.46 8.65
N SER A 136 -5.97 9.46 8.92
CA SER A 136 -5.01 10.36 8.28
C SER A 136 -4.95 10.13 6.76
N LEU A 137 -4.88 8.87 6.34
CA LEU A 137 -4.85 8.48 4.92
C LEU A 137 -6.12 8.92 4.20
N LYS A 138 -7.30 8.75 4.81
CA LYS A 138 -8.57 9.23 4.24
C LYS A 138 -8.51 10.72 3.96
N ARG A 139 -8.11 11.51 4.95
CA ARG A 139 -8.02 12.97 4.85
C ARG A 139 -7.04 13.39 3.75
N TRP A 140 -5.86 12.75 3.72
CA TRP A 140 -4.86 13.02 2.70
C TRP A 140 -5.37 12.69 1.30
N LEU A 141 -6.01 11.53 1.10
CA LEU A 141 -6.54 11.11 -0.19
C LEU A 141 -7.61 12.08 -0.69
N MET A 142 -8.54 12.49 0.19
CA MET A 142 -9.57 13.47 -0.16
C MET A 142 -8.99 14.83 -0.56
N SER A 143 -7.93 15.28 0.13
CA SER A 143 -7.29 16.57 -0.14
C SER A 143 -6.46 16.56 -1.44
N ASN A 144 -6.06 15.39 -1.92
CA ASN A 144 -5.20 15.22 -3.10
C ASN A 144 -5.91 14.47 -4.23
N ILE A 145 -7.24 14.35 -4.17
CA ILE A 145 -8.00 13.49 -5.09
C ILE A 145 -7.87 13.94 -6.56
N ASN A 146 -7.66 15.23 -6.78
CA ASN A 146 -7.41 15.86 -8.09
C ASN A 146 -6.07 15.42 -8.74
N HIS A 147 -5.15 14.84 -7.98
CA HIS A 147 -3.87 14.33 -8.47
C HIS A 147 -3.96 12.89 -9.01
N PHE A 148 -5.15 12.28 -8.97
CA PHE A 148 -5.38 10.92 -9.42
C PHE A 148 -6.33 10.85 -10.62
N ILE A 149 -6.17 9.80 -11.42
CA ILE A 149 -7.14 9.34 -12.42
C ILE A 149 -8.09 8.38 -11.70
N ILE A 150 -9.40 8.67 -11.68
CA ILE A 150 -10.40 7.88 -10.93
C ILE A 150 -11.06 6.80 -11.78
#